data_AF-A0AB39R128-F1
#
_entry.id   AF-A0AB39R128-F1
#
_cell.length_a   1.000
_cell.length_b   1.000
_cell.length_c   1.000
_cell.angle_alpha   90.00
_cell.angle_beta   90.00
_cell.angle_gamma   90.00
#
_symmetry.space_group_name_H-M   'P 1'
#
loop_
_entity.id
_entity.type
_entity.pdbx_description
1 polymer ?
#
loop_
_entity_poly.entity_id
_entity_poly.type
_entity_poly.pdbx_seq_one_letter_code
_entity_poly.pdbx_strand_id
1 'polypeptide(L)'
;MLPQLYALAPTEFNWTAPTCDCAAHRFGNAADHRESVRRYPSDMTDAEWAVVRPLLPVPGWMRGRGGQPEAYCHRAILDAIRYLVDNGIKWRAMLQPGEPAFVDNRLSVHGRTTFEARYDGRDRWLHRTFVHLDNRRNRRHRGEDGFVLD
;
A
#
# COMPACT_ATOMS: atom_id res chain seq x y z
N MET A 1 -28.16 35.03 3.16
CA MET A 1 -26.86 34.44 2.80
C MET A 1 -26.90 32.98 3.25
N LEU A 2 -27.31 32.08 2.36
CA LEU A 2 -27.46 30.64 2.63
C LEU A 2 -26.09 29.96 2.55
N PRO A 3 -25.74 29.06 3.49
CA PRO A 3 -24.50 28.30 3.42
C PRO A 3 -24.58 27.32 2.24
N GLN A 4 -23.54 27.30 1.40
CA GLN A 4 -23.38 26.32 0.34
C GLN A 4 -23.18 24.94 0.99
N LEU A 5 -24.26 24.15 1.03
CA LEU A 5 -24.20 22.72 1.29
C LEU A 5 -23.50 22.07 0.10
N TYR A 6 -22.34 21.48 0.34
CA TYR A 6 -21.70 20.57 -0.61
C TYR A 6 -22.64 19.37 -0.79
N ALA A 7 -23.44 19.40 -1.86
CA ALA A 7 -24.18 18.24 -2.30
C ALA A 7 -23.16 17.22 -2.82
N LEU A 8 -22.89 16.18 -2.03
CA LEU A 8 -22.27 14.97 -2.57
C LEU A 8 -23.24 14.44 -3.63
N ALA A 9 -22.84 14.53 -4.91
CA ALA A 9 -23.58 13.88 -5.98
C ALA A 9 -23.77 12.40 -5.59
N PRO A 10 -24.98 11.84 -5.72
CA PRO A 10 -25.20 10.44 -5.43
C PRO A 10 -24.36 9.62 -6.41
N THR A 11 -23.26 9.04 -5.93
CA THR A 11 -22.55 8.00 -6.66
C THR A 11 -23.53 6.84 -6.83
N GLU A 12 -23.97 6.60 -8.06
CA GLU A 12 -24.73 5.40 -8.39
C GLU A 12 -23.83 4.18 -8.12
N PHE A 13 -24.12 3.46 -7.04
CA PHE A 13 -23.45 2.20 -6.75
C PHE A 13 -24.10 1.13 -7.62
N ASN A 14 -23.52 0.85 -8.78
CA ASN A 14 -23.89 -0.34 -9.53
C ASN A 14 -23.20 -1.55 -8.86
N TRP A 15 -23.98 -2.32 -8.08
CA TRP A 15 -23.51 -3.43 -7.26
C TRP A 15 -23.34 -4.71 -8.08
N THR A 16 -22.32 -4.74 -8.93
CA THR A 16 -21.74 -6.00 -9.42
C THR A 16 -20.46 -6.28 -8.66
N ALA A 17 -20.36 -7.46 -8.05
CA ALA A 17 -19.13 -7.90 -7.40
C ALA A 17 -17.96 -7.77 -8.39
N PRO A 18 -16.84 -7.12 -8.00
CA PRO A 18 -15.72 -6.96 -8.91
C PRO A 18 -15.24 -8.32 -9.40
N THR A 19 -15.25 -8.51 -10.73
CA THR A 19 -14.73 -9.74 -11.32
C THR A 19 -13.22 -9.77 -11.11
N CYS A 20 -12.73 -10.84 -10.49
CA CYS A 20 -11.30 -11.03 -10.27
C CYS A 20 -10.92 -12.46 -10.67
N ASP A 21 -9.94 -12.57 -11.56
CA ASP A 21 -9.37 -13.81 -12.09
C ASP A 21 -7.97 -14.07 -11.52
N CYS A 22 -7.69 -13.55 -10.32
CA CYS A 22 -6.46 -13.81 -9.59
C CYS A 22 -6.27 -15.30 -9.29
N ALA A 23 -5.05 -15.68 -8.93
CA ALA A 23 -4.67 -17.04 -8.55
C ALA A 23 -5.65 -17.67 -7.56
N ALA A 24 -5.92 -16.98 -6.44
CA ALA A 24 -6.81 -17.49 -5.39
C ALA A 24 -8.21 -17.80 -5.93
N HIS A 25 -8.80 -16.91 -6.74
CA HIS A 25 -10.12 -17.11 -7.33
C HIS A 25 -10.14 -18.18 -8.43
N ARG A 26 -9.11 -18.22 -9.29
CA ARG A 26 -9.01 -19.18 -10.41
C ARG A 26 -8.91 -20.62 -9.92
N PHE A 27 -8.19 -20.83 -8.82
CA PHE A 27 -7.95 -22.15 -8.25
C PHE A 27 -8.89 -22.47 -7.08
N GLY A 28 -9.90 -21.63 -6.80
CA GLY A 28 -10.90 -21.88 -5.76
C GLY A 28 -10.39 -21.77 -4.31
N ASN A 29 -9.23 -21.15 -4.11
CA ASN A 29 -8.60 -20.99 -2.79
C ASN A 29 -9.05 -19.71 -2.05
N ALA A 30 -9.69 -18.78 -2.75
CA ALA A 30 -10.13 -17.49 -2.22
C ALA A 30 -11.16 -17.67 -1.10
N ALA A 31 -10.78 -17.32 0.13
CA ALA A 31 -11.63 -17.29 1.32
C ALA A 31 -12.53 -16.04 1.36
N ASP A 32 -12.29 -15.04 0.50
CA ASP A 32 -13.22 -13.93 0.31
C ASP A 32 -14.46 -14.40 -0.46
N HIS A 33 -15.60 -14.47 0.24
CA HIS A 33 -16.87 -14.85 -0.38
C HIS A 33 -17.39 -13.73 -1.29
N ARG A 34 -17.58 -14.05 -2.57
CA ARG A 34 -18.03 -13.15 -3.66
C ARG A 34 -19.34 -12.40 -3.38
N GLU A 35 -20.12 -12.84 -2.40
CA GLU A 35 -21.54 -12.49 -2.24
C GLU A 35 -21.82 -11.42 -1.17
N SER A 36 -20.84 -10.99 -0.37
CA SER A 36 -21.05 -9.95 0.66
C SER A 36 -19.95 -8.89 0.64
N VAL A 37 -19.87 -8.11 -0.44
CA VAL A 37 -18.80 -7.11 -0.58
C VAL A 37 -19.21 -5.82 0.12
N ARG A 38 -18.79 -5.62 1.38
CA ARG A 38 -18.72 -4.26 1.92
C ARG A 38 -17.72 -3.49 1.07
N ARG A 39 -18.20 -2.53 0.28
CA ARG A 39 -17.34 -1.68 -0.55
C ARG A 39 -17.03 -0.39 0.20
N TYR A 40 -15.76 -0.03 0.30
CA TYR A 40 -15.33 1.25 0.84
C TYR A 40 -15.06 2.25 -0.28
N PRO A 41 -15.21 3.57 -0.04
CA PRO A 41 -14.82 4.59 -1.01
C PRO A 41 -13.34 4.52 -1.42
N SER A 42 -12.50 3.90 -0.58
CA SER A 42 -11.08 3.69 -0.82
C SER A 42 -10.75 2.47 -1.68
N ASP A 43 -11.73 1.60 -1.98
CA ASP A 43 -11.53 0.40 -2.81
C ASP A 43 -11.17 0.77 -4.25
N MET A 44 -10.39 -0.09 -4.91
CA MET A 44 -10.00 0.09 -6.30
C MET A 44 -11.19 -0.06 -7.26
N THR A 45 -11.20 0.79 -8.28
CA THR A 45 -12.03 0.56 -9.46
C THR A 45 -11.48 -0.60 -10.29
N ASP A 46 -12.29 -1.17 -11.18
CA ASP A 46 -11.83 -2.24 -12.10
C ASP A 46 -10.72 -1.75 -13.03
N ALA A 47 -10.76 -0.48 -13.45
CA ALA A 47 -9.74 0.13 -14.28
C ALA A 47 -8.41 0.28 -13.52
N GLU A 48 -8.45 0.72 -12.26
CA GLU A 48 -7.26 0.76 -11.40
C GLU A 48 -6.70 -0.65 -11.17
N TRP A 49 -7.58 -1.62 -10.91
CA TRP A 49 -7.19 -3.01 -10.70
C TRP A 49 -6.48 -3.60 -11.93
N ALA A 50 -6.98 -3.31 -13.14
CA ALA A 50 -6.35 -3.77 -14.38
C ALA A 50 -4.90 -3.27 -14.55
N VAL A 51 -4.59 -2.08 -14.03
CA VAL A 51 -3.24 -1.50 -14.05
C VAL A 51 -2.34 -2.10 -12.96
N VAL A 52 -2.86 -2.30 -11.75
CA VAL A 52 -2.08 -2.79 -10.60
C VAL A 52 -1.79 -4.28 -10.70
N ARG A 53 -2.78 -5.07 -11.12
CA ARG A 53 -2.70 -6.53 -11.18
C ARG A 53 -1.41 -7.08 -11.83
N PRO A 54 -0.96 -6.65 -13.02
CA PRO A 54 0.23 -7.21 -13.65
C PRO A 54 1.54 -6.93 -12.90
N LEU A 55 1.54 -5.99 -11.95
CA LEU A 55 2.71 -5.66 -11.12
C LEU A 55 2.87 -6.61 -9.92
N LEU A 56 1.83 -7.38 -9.60
CA LEU A 56 1.85 -8.27 -8.45
C LEU A 56 2.71 -9.51 -8.74
N PRO A 57 3.48 -9.98 -7.75
CA PRO A 57 4.34 -11.12 -7.94
C PRO A 57 3.50 -12.37 -8.23
N VAL A 58 3.98 -13.18 -9.18
CA VAL A 58 3.40 -14.51 -9.40
C VAL A 58 3.65 -15.37 -8.15
N PRO A 59 2.63 -16.05 -7.61
CA PRO A 59 2.77 -16.83 -6.38
C PRO A 59 3.86 -17.89 -6.50
N GLY A 60 4.65 -18.09 -5.44
CA GLY A 60 5.78 -19.02 -5.44
C GLY A 60 5.40 -20.47 -5.78
N TRP A 61 4.21 -20.91 -5.34
CA TRP A 61 3.69 -22.25 -5.63
C TRP A 61 3.37 -22.48 -7.11
N MET A 62 3.04 -21.42 -7.87
CA MET A 62 2.90 -21.51 -9.34
C MET A 62 4.24 -21.58 -10.07
N ARG A 63 5.34 -21.19 -9.41
CA ARG A 63 6.70 -21.24 -9.97
C ARG A 63 7.43 -22.54 -9.64
N GLY A 64 6.73 -23.58 -9.17
CA GLY A 64 7.33 -24.85 -8.78
C GLY A 64 8.21 -24.78 -7.54
N ARG A 65 8.18 -23.67 -6.78
CA ARG A 65 8.98 -23.49 -5.55
C ARG A 65 8.30 -24.07 -4.30
N GLY A 66 7.17 -24.77 -4.47
CA GLY A 66 6.31 -25.21 -3.38
C GLY A 66 5.61 -24.05 -2.66
N GLY A 67 4.94 -24.35 -1.54
CA GLY A 67 4.25 -23.37 -0.70
C GLY A 67 2.72 -23.50 -0.72
N GLN A 68 2.08 -22.89 0.28
CA GLN A 68 0.63 -22.89 0.41
C GLN A 68 -0.01 -22.04 -0.69
N PRO A 69 -1.06 -22.54 -1.37
CA PRO A 69 -1.85 -21.73 -2.28
C PRO A 69 -2.40 -20.47 -1.59
N GLU A 70 -2.50 -19.37 -2.33
CA GLU A 70 -2.98 -18.11 -1.78
C GLU A 70 -4.44 -18.23 -1.36
N ALA A 71 -4.71 -17.97 -0.09
CA ALA A 71 -6.06 -18.07 0.48
C ALA A 71 -6.91 -16.81 0.24
N TYR A 72 -6.34 -15.72 -0.26
CA TYR A 72 -7.06 -14.46 -0.40
C TYR A 72 -6.82 -13.85 -1.78
N CYS A 73 -7.86 -13.20 -2.31
CA CYS A 73 -7.73 -12.38 -3.50
C CYS A 73 -6.74 -11.23 -3.29
N HIS A 74 -5.79 -11.06 -4.22
CA HIS A 74 -4.86 -9.93 -4.22
C HIS A 74 -5.55 -8.57 -4.23
N ARG A 75 -6.65 -8.43 -4.97
CA ARG A 75 -7.44 -7.20 -4.98
C ARG A 75 -8.02 -6.92 -3.60
N ALA A 76 -8.63 -7.92 -2.96
CA ALA A 76 -9.21 -7.77 -1.63
C ALA A 76 -8.14 -7.39 -0.58
N ILE A 77 -6.94 -7.97 -0.66
CA ILE A 77 -5.81 -7.59 0.19
C ILE A 77 -5.44 -6.11 -0.03
N LEU A 78 -5.31 -5.68 -1.27
CA LEU A 78 -4.92 -4.31 -1.59
C LEU A 78 -6.01 -3.29 -1.24
N ASP A 79 -7.29 -3.63 -1.44
CA ASP A 79 -8.42 -2.81 -1.02
C ASP A 79 -8.44 -2.67 0.51
N ALA A 80 -8.18 -3.75 1.25
CA ALA A 80 -8.03 -3.70 2.71
C ALA A 80 -6.86 -2.80 3.15
N ILE A 81 -5.70 -2.88 2.46
CA ILE A 81 -4.56 -1.98 2.71
C ILE A 81 -4.93 -0.52 2.41
N ARG A 82 -5.58 -0.24 1.28
CA ARG A 82 -6.03 1.11 0.90
C ARG A 82 -7.00 1.66 1.94
N TYR A 83 -7.95 0.83 2.40
CA TYR A 83 -8.87 1.19 3.46
C TYR A 83 -8.12 1.60 4.75
N LEU A 84 -7.17 0.78 5.21
CA LEU A 84 -6.38 1.08 6.41
C LEU A 84 -5.52 2.33 6.25
N VAL A 85 -4.87 2.51 5.09
CA VAL A 85 -4.06 3.71 4.82
C VAL A 85 -4.94 4.96 4.75
N ASP A 86 -6.16 4.85 4.23
CA ASP A 86 -7.05 5.99 4.09
C ASP A 86 -7.84 6.34 5.36
N ASN A 87 -8.22 5.35 6.16
CA ASN A 87 -9.10 5.52 7.32
C ASN A 87 -8.39 5.33 8.67
N GLY A 88 -7.13 4.86 8.67
CA GLY A 88 -6.31 4.72 9.87
C GLY A 88 -5.85 6.08 10.44
N ILE A 89 -5.13 6.03 11.56
CA ILE A 89 -4.59 7.23 12.22
C ILE A 89 -3.46 7.82 11.36
N LYS A 90 -3.80 8.84 10.58
CA LYS A 90 -2.85 9.61 9.76
C LYS A 90 -2.18 10.69 10.61
N TRP A 91 -0.88 10.56 10.86
CA TRP A 91 -0.08 11.62 11.47
C TRP A 91 0.48 12.56 10.41
N ARG A 92 -0.03 13.80 10.35
CA ARG A 92 0.53 14.86 9.50
C ARG A 92 1.57 15.65 10.30
N ALA A 93 2.80 15.14 10.34
CA ALA A 93 3.93 15.87 10.92
C ALA A 93 4.58 16.76 9.85
N MET A 94 4.34 18.08 9.92
CA MET A 94 5.21 19.05 9.25
C MET A 94 6.42 19.30 10.14
N LEU A 95 7.52 18.60 9.82
CA LEU A 95 8.80 18.80 10.51
C LEU A 95 9.33 20.20 10.21
N GLN A 96 9.74 20.89 11.25
CA GLN A 96 10.55 22.11 11.19
C GLN A 96 12.04 21.77 11.07
N PRO A 97 12.88 22.71 10.60
CA PRO A 97 14.32 22.51 10.58
C PRO A 97 14.86 22.09 11.96
N GLY A 98 15.65 21.01 11.99
CA GLY A 98 16.23 20.46 13.21
C GLY A 98 15.39 19.37 13.89
N GLU A 99 14.14 19.15 13.47
CA GLU A 99 13.29 18.13 14.07
C GLU A 99 13.53 16.74 13.45
N PRO A 100 13.81 15.71 14.27
CA PRO A 100 13.88 14.34 13.78
C PRO A 100 12.48 13.71 13.69
N ALA A 101 12.33 12.76 12.77
CA ALA A 101 11.22 11.81 12.77
C ALA A 101 11.76 10.38 12.79
N PHE A 102 11.21 9.57 13.69
CA PHE A 102 11.49 8.14 13.77
C PHE A 102 10.29 7.36 13.27
N VAL A 103 10.53 6.43 12.34
CA VAL A 103 9.48 5.58 11.76
C VAL A 103 9.90 4.13 11.95
N ASP A 104 9.11 3.36 12.71
CA ASP A 104 9.27 1.90 12.75
C ASP A 104 8.62 1.28 11.51
N ASN A 105 9.46 0.94 10.54
CA ASN A 105 9.05 0.32 9.29
C ASN A 105 8.42 -1.08 9.44
N ARG A 106 8.40 -1.67 10.64
CA ARG A 106 7.67 -2.93 10.90
C ARG A 106 6.20 -2.70 11.23
N LEU A 107 5.86 -1.52 11.74
CA LEU A 107 4.53 -1.23 12.29
C LEU A 107 3.81 -0.09 11.56
N SER A 108 4.55 0.70 10.79
CA SER A 108 4.02 1.91 10.16
C SER A 108 4.35 1.99 8.69
N VAL A 109 3.36 2.38 7.90
CA VAL A 109 3.53 2.87 6.54
C VAL A 109 3.65 4.38 6.60
N HIS A 110 4.55 4.95 5.80
CA HIS A 110 4.72 6.39 5.68
C HIS A 110 4.58 6.83 4.22
N GLY A 111 4.06 8.03 4.02
CA GLY A 111 3.88 8.66 2.71
C GLY A 111 4.06 10.16 2.79
N ARG A 112 3.86 10.85 1.67
CA ARG A 112 3.88 12.31 1.60
C ARG A 112 2.69 12.82 0.83
N THR A 113 2.21 14.00 1.21
CA THR A 113 1.24 14.75 0.40
C THR A 113 1.92 15.29 -0.85
N THR A 114 1.12 15.56 -1.87
CA THR A 114 1.56 16.35 -3.02
C THR A 114 1.98 17.76 -2.56
N PHE A 115 2.97 18.34 -3.23
CA PHE A 115 3.40 19.73 -3.04
C PHE A 115 3.89 20.30 -4.35
N GLU A 116 3.80 21.62 -4.51
CA GLU A 116 4.38 22.32 -5.65
C GLU A 116 5.82 22.72 -5.31
N ALA A 117 6.78 22.16 -6.05
CA ALA A 117 8.19 22.47 -5.89
C ALA A 117 8.53 23.81 -6.56
N ARG A 118 9.34 24.63 -5.89
CA ARG A 118 9.79 25.95 -6.39
C ARG A 118 11.04 25.84 -7.25
N TYR A 119 11.88 24.85 -6.99
CA TYR A 119 13.17 24.63 -7.65
C TYR A 119 14.12 25.85 -7.58
N ASP A 120 13.98 26.69 -6.55
CA ASP A 120 14.81 27.89 -6.32
C ASP A 120 15.90 27.66 -5.25
N GLY A 121 16.11 26.40 -4.85
CA GLY A 121 17.02 26.02 -3.77
C GLY A 121 16.47 26.20 -2.36
N ARG A 122 15.20 26.64 -2.20
CA ARG A 122 14.54 26.82 -0.89
C ARG A 122 13.45 25.79 -0.61
N ASP A 123 13.36 24.74 -1.42
CA ASP A 123 12.43 23.64 -1.19
C ASP A 123 12.75 22.88 0.10
N ARG A 124 11.75 22.15 0.61
CA ARG A 124 11.90 21.32 1.80
C ARG A 124 13.00 20.29 1.59
N TRP A 125 14.01 20.30 2.46
CA TRP A 125 15.09 19.33 2.46
C TRP A 125 15.02 18.43 3.69
N LEU A 126 15.11 17.11 3.49
CA LEU A 126 15.13 16.10 4.54
C LEU A 126 16.33 15.18 4.32
N HIS A 127 17.04 14.86 5.40
CA HIS A 127 18.07 13.81 5.39
C HIS A 127 17.48 12.52 5.96
N ARG A 128 17.83 11.37 5.37
CA ARG A 128 17.28 10.06 5.74
C ARG A 128 18.40 9.07 5.99
N THR A 129 18.34 8.41 7.15
CA THR A 129 19.23 7.31 7.51
C THR A 129 18.39 6.09 7.86
N PHE A 130 18.82 4.91 7.42
CA PHE A 130 18.20 3.64 7.78
C PHE A 130 18.89 3.02 9.00
N VAL A 131 18.09 2.39 9.86
CA VAL A 131 18.59 1.67 11.03
C VAL A 131 18.15 0.21 10.94
N HIS A 132 19.13 -0.70 10.99
CA HIS A 132 18.90 -2.12 11.13
C HIS A 132 19.20 -2.53 12.58
N LEU A 133 18.23 -3.17 13.25
CA LEU A 133 18.40 -3.64 14.63
C LEU A 133 19.41 -4.79 14.76
N ASP A 134 19.57 -5.59 13.70
CA ASP A 134 20.48 -6.73 13.68
C ASP A 134 21.11 -6.87 12.30
N ASN A 135 22.35 -6.40 12.16
CA ASN A 135 23.10 -6.49 10.92
C ASN A 135 23.56 -7.92 10.59
N ARG A 136 23.65 -8.82 11.59
CA ARG A 136 24.14 -10.19 11.38
C ARG A 136 23.20 -10.99 10.49
N ARG A 137 21.89 -10.71 10.54
CA ARG A 137 20.90 -11.32 9.65
C ARG A 137 21.19 -11.07 8.18
N ASN A 138 21.83 -9.94 7.87
CA ASN A 138 22.12 -9.53 6.51
C ASN A 138 23.59 -9.72 6.12
N ARG A 139 24.43 -10.33 6.97
CA ARG A 139 25.88 -10.48 6.72
C ARG A 139 26.22 -11.09 5.36
N ARG A 140 25.42 -12.06 4.90
CA ARG A 140 25.63 -12.71 3.59
C ARG A 140 25.49 -11.76 2.40
N HIS A 141 24.86 -10.61 2.60
CA HIS A 141 24.61 -9.57 1.60
C HIS A 141 25.42 -8.30 1.93
N ARG A 142 26.49 -8.40 2.72
CA ARG A 142 27.34 -7.28 3.13
C ARG A 142 28.79 -7.60 2.81
N GLY A 143 29.36 -6.93 1.82
CA GLY A 143 30.79 -6.95 1.54
C GLY A 143 31.59 -6.52 2.76
N GLU A 144 32.65 -7.27 3.07
CA GLU A 144 33.59 -6.99 4.17
C GLU A 144 32.93 -6.75 5.55
N ASP A 145 31.76 -7.36 5.81
CA ASP A 145 30.91 -7.14 7.01
C ASP A 145 30.53 -5.65 7.22
N GLY A 146 30.45 -4.87 6.13
CA GLY A 146 30.22 -3.43 6.12
C GLY A 146 28.76 -2.99 6.26
N PHE A 147 28.53 -1.66 6.25
CA PHE A 147 27.20 -1.06 6.46
C PHE A 147 26.32 -1.01 5.20
N VAL A 148 26.88 -1.31 4.04
CA VAL A 148 26.17 -1.34 2.75
C VAL A 148 25.64 -2.75 2.47
N LEU A 149 24.45 -2.84 1.88
CA LEU A 149 23.90 -4.10 1.37
C LEU A 149 24.19 -4.18 -0.13
N ASP A 150 24.74 -5.31 -0.58
CA ASP A 150 25.09 -5.58 -1.99
C ASP A 150 23.94 -6.24 -2.78
#